data_AF-A0A3M4SFG3-F1
#
_entry.id   AF-A0A3M4SFG3-F1
#
_cell.length_a   1.000
_cell.length_b   1.000
_cell.length_c   1.000
_cell.angle_alpha   90.00
_cell.angle_beta   90.00
_cell.angle_gamma   90.00
#
_symmetry.space_group_name_H-M   'P 1'
#
loop_
_entity.id
_entity.type
_entity.pdbx_description
1 polymer ?
#
loop_
_entity_poly.entity_id
_entity_poly.type
_entity_poly.pdbx_seq_one_letter_code
_entity_poly.pdbx_strand_id
1 'polypeptide(L)'
;MSLTILEFARSYAAGRLTSETFTEAYIELWKIERDRNVLQLDEPSLSKCLSSIFCAADMYEPDDSREEYELDDGILRAEVANLIQNFSLTN
;
A
#
# COMPACT_ATOMS: atom_id res chain seq x y z
N MET A 1 11.63 -4.28 -10.54
CA MET A 1 11.85 -3.57 -9.27
C MET A 1 10.76 -2.55 -9.10
N SER A 2 9.93 -2.78 -8.10
CA SER A 2 8.66 -2.11 -7.85
C SER A 2 8.82 -0.78 -7.11
N LEU A 3 9.93 -0.06 -7.39
CA LEU A 3 10.26 1.22 -6.75
C LEU A 3 9.19 2.28 -7.02
N THR A 4 8.57 2.25 -8.20
CA THR A 4 7.47 3.16 -8.54
C THR A 4 6.28 2.99 -7.58
N ILE A 5 5.90 1.75 -7.27
CA ILE A 5 4.81 1.46 -6.32
C ILE A 5 5.19 1.91 -4.91
N LEU A 6 6.45 1.70 -4.50
CA LEU A 6 6.94 2.19 -3.21
C LEU A 6 6.87 3.72 -3.11
N GLU A 7 7.33 4.44 -4.14
CA GLU A 7 7.26 5.91 -4.17
C GLU A 7 5.81 6.42 -4.21
N PHE A 8 4.92 5.69 -4.87
CA PHE A 8 3.48 5.97 -4.85
C PHE A 8 2.91 5.86 -3.43
N ALA A 9 3.26 4.80 -2.69
CA ALA A 9 2.88 4.66 -1.28
C ALA A 9 3.48 5.74 -0.37
N ARG A 10 4.75 6.13 -0.59
CA ARG A 10 5.36 7.28 0.12
C ARG A 10 4.62 8.59 -0.16
N SER A 11 4.12 8.77 -1.37
CA SER A 11 3.31 9.92 -1.76
C SER A 11 1.99 10.00 -0.99
N TYR A 12 1.30 8.87 -0.85
CA TYR A 12 0.08 8.76 -0.06
C TYR A 12 0.34 9.01 1.44
N ALA A 13 1.38 8.38 2.00
CA ALA A 13 1.77 8.59 3.40
C ALA A 13 2.12 10.06 3.70
N ALA A 14 2.66 10.78 2.72
CA ALA A 14 2.94 12.22 2.80
C ALA A 14 1.69 13.12 2.61
N GLY A 15 0.49 12.53 2.48
CA GLY A 15 -0.78 13.25 2.36
C GLY A 15 -1.03 13.86 0.98
N ARG A 16 -0.31 13.41 -0.07
CA ARG A 16 -0.48 13.95 -1.43
C ARG A 16 -1.66 13.36 -2.20
N LEU A 17 -2.29 12.33 -1.65
CA LEU A 17 -3.40 11.58 -2.26
C LEU A 17 -4.48 11.34 -1.20
N THR A 18 -5.74 11.26 -1.65
CA THR A 18 -6.82 10.69 -0.83
C THR A 18 -6.63 9.18 -0.72
N SER A 19 -7.25 8.55 0.29
CA SER A 19 -7.18 7.10 0.46
C SER A 19 -7.86 6.38 -0.69
N GLU A 20 -9.06 6.82 -1.09
CA GLU A 20 -9.79 6.26 -2.25
C GLU A 20 -8.93 6.26 -3.54
N THR A 21 -8.33 7.39 -3.91
CA THR A 21 -7.44 7.43 -5.08
C THR A 21 -6.21 6.54 -4.90
N PHE A 22 -5.67 6.48 -3.69
CA PHE A 22 -4.52 5.64 -3.41
C PHE A 22 -4.85 4.15 -3.52
N THR A 23 -5.94 3.67 -2.91
CA THR A 23 -6.28 2.26 -2.86
C THR A 23 -6.60 1.70 -4.24
N GLU A 24 -7.45 2.39 -5.00
CA GLU A 24 -7.78 2.01 -6.38
C GLU A 24 -6.53 1.90 -7.25
N ALA A 25 -5.70 2.95 -7.27
CA ALA A 25 -4.52 2.99 -8.12
C ALA A 25 -3.44 2.01 -7.64
N TYR A 26 -3.23 1.88 -6.33
CA TYR A 26 -2.23 0.98 -5.77
C TYR A 26 -2.53 -0.48 -6.09
N ILE A 27 -3.79 -0.90 -5.89
CA ILE A 27 -4.26 -2.26 -6.18
C ILE A 27 -4.05 -2.60 -7.66
N GLU A 28 -4.41 -1.69 -8.57
CA GLU A 28 -4.23 -1.91 -10.01
C GLU A 28 -2.75 -1.94 -10.41
N LEU A 29 -1.92 -1.02 -9.91
CA LEU A 29 -0.47 -1.05 -10.15
C LEU A 29 0.16 -2.35 -9.68
N TRP A 30 -0.21 -2.81 -8.47
CA TRP A 30 0.32 -4.04 -7.90
C TRP A 30 -0.07 -5.27 -8.73
N LYS A 31 -1.34 -5.36 -9.19
CA LYS A 31 -1.80 -6.43 -10.09
C LYS A 31 -1.05 -6.43 -11.41
N ILE A 32 -0.83 -5.27 -12.02
CA ILE A 32 -0.07 -5.13 -13.27
C ILE A 32 1.36 -5.67 -13.11
N GLU A 33 2.04 -5.31 -12.02
CA GLU A 33 3.40 -5.80 -11.76
C GLU A 33 3.42 -7.30 -11.45
N ARG A 34 2.43 -7.83 -10.72
CA ARG A 34 2.26 -9.27 -10.50
C ARG A 34 2.11 -10.02 -11.82
N ASP A 35 1.19 -9.58 -12.67
CA ASP A 35 0.85 -10.27 -13.92
C ASP A 35 1.99 -10.21 -14.94
N ARG A 36 2.89 -9.24 -14.81
CA ARG A 36 4.14 -9.12 -15.57
C ARG A 36 5.32 -9.85 -14.95
N ASN A 37 5.12 -10.58 -13.84
CA ASN A 37 6.16 -11.23 -13.04
C ASN A 37 7.26 -10.28 -12.51
N VAL A 38 6.96 -8.97 -12.39
CA VAL A 38 7.92 -7.96 -11.91
C VAL A 38 8.16 -8.09 -10.41
N LEU A 39 7.12 -8.42 -9.64
CA LEU A 39 7.20 -8.56 -8.17
C LEU A 39 8.17 -9.66 -7.71
N GLN A 40 8.41 -10.67 -8.56
CA GLN A 40 9.35 -11.76 -8.27
C GLN A 40 10.81 -11.31 -8.27
N LEU A 41 11.08 -10.11 -8.82
CA LEU A 41 12.42 -9.51 -8.88
C LEU A 41 12.71 -8.62 -7.67
N ASP A 42 11.75 -8.41 -6.77
CA ASP A 42 11.94 -7.58 -5.59
C ASP A 42 12.64 -8.38 -4.48
N GLU A 43 13.49 -7.69 -3.73
CA GLU A 43 14.06 -8.24 -2.49
C GLU A 43 12.94 -8.63 -1.51
N PRO A 44 13.12 -9.69 -0.70
CA PRO A 44 12.06 -10.19 0.19
C PRO A 44 11.47 -9.13 1.12
N SER A 45 12.30 -8.18 1.61
CA SER A 45 11.85 -7.07 2.46
C SER A 45 10.91 -6.13 1.73
N LEU A 46 11.22 -5.79 0.47
CA LEU A 46 10.40 -4.93 -0.38
C LEU A 46 9.10 -5.65 -0.76
N SER A 47 9.20 -6.91 -1.21
CA SER A 47 8.04 -7.73 -1.58
C SER A 47 7.04 -7.85 -0.41
N LYS A 48 7.55 -8.08 0.80
CA LYS A 48 6.74 -8.10 2.03
C LYS A 48 6.07 -6.74 2.30
N CYS A 49 6.82 -5.65 2.23
CA CYS A 49 6.26 -4.30 2.45
C CYS A 49 5.11 -4.01 1.47
N LEU A 50 5.34 -4.22 0.17
CA LEU A 50 4.36 -3.91 -0.87
C LEU A 50 3.11 -4.79 -0.82
N SER A 51 3.27 -6.08 -0.48
CA SER A 51 2.13 -6.99 -0.30
C SER A 51 1.33 -6.68 0.98
N SER A 52 1.98 -6.25 2.06
CA SER A 52 1.25 -5.80 3.26
C SER A 52 0.46 -4.51 3.00
N ILE A 53 1.01 -3.57 2.23
CA ILE A 53 0.28 -2.36 1.82
C ILE A 53 -0.92 -2.73 0.93
N PHE A 54 -0.78 -3.72 0.04
CA PHE A 54 -1.90 -4.24 -0.75
C PHE A 54 -3.03 -4.75 0.16
N CYS A 55 -2.72 -5.57 1.16
CA CYS A 55 -3.72 -6.04 2.12
C CYS A 55 -4.42 -4.88 2.85
N ALA A 56 -3.67 -3.86 3.28
CA ALA A 56 -4.27 -2.69 3.93
C ALA A 56 -5.21 -1.93 2.99
N ALA A 57 -4.79 -1.73 1.72
CA ALA A 57 -5.62 -1.08 0.72
C ALA A 57 -6.90 -1.86 0.38
N ASP A 58 -6.84 -3.19 0.37
CA ASP A 58 -8.00 -4.08 0.12
C ASP A 58 -9.01 -4.08 1.28
N MET A 59 -8.61 -3.66 2.48
CA MET A 59 -9.47 -3.52 3.66
C MET A 59 -10.06 -2.11 3.82
N TYR A 60 -9.78 -1.18 2.91
CA TYR A 60 -10.28 0.19 3.00
C TYR A 60 -11.77 0.26 2.62
N GLU A 61 -12.58 0.86 3.50
CA GLU A 61 -13.99 1.16 3.25
C GLU A 61 -14.28 2.58 3.77
N PRO A 62 -14.53 3.57 2.89
CA PRO A 62 -14.80 4.94 3.30
C PRO A 62 -16.17 5.14 3.97
N ASP A 63 -17.14 4.24 3.78
CA ASP A 63 -18.47 4.38 4.37
C ASP A 63 -18.45 4.19 5.90
N ASP A 64 -19.41 4.82 6.57
CA ASP A 64 -19.67 4.61 8.00
C ASP A 64 -20.32 3.24 8.28
N SER A 65 -20.81 2.55 7.24
CA SER A 65 -21.25 1.15 7.33
C SER A 65 -20.11 0.13 7.35
N ARG A 66 -18.85 0.57 7.42
CA ARG A 66 -17.68 -0.32 7.45
C ARG A 66 -17.71 -1.29 8.64
N GLU A 67 -17.23 -2.50 8.39
CA GLU A 67 -17.07 -3.52 9.42
C GLU A 67 -15.90 -3.15 10.36
N GLU A 68 -15.88 -3.72 11.58
CA GLU A 68 -14.87 -3.37 12.61
C GLU A 68 -13.41 -3.62 12.16
N TYR A 69 -13.21 -4.55 11.22
CA TYR A 69 -11.89 -4.89 10.69
C TYR A 69 -11.46 -4.02 9.49
N GLU A 70 -12.37 -3.21 8.95
CA GLU A 70 -12.11 -2.35 7.79
C GLU A 70 -11.47 -1.04 8.22
N LEU A 71 -10.73 -0.42 7.29
CA LEU A 71 -9.92 0.76 7.57
C LEU A 71 -10.57 2.01 7.00
N ASP A 72 -10.65 3.06 7.81
CA ASP A 72 -10.95 4.40 7.33
C ASP A 72 -9.70 5.13 6.81
N ASP A 73 -9.89 6.38 6.37
CA ASP A 73 -8.82 7.22 5.86
C ASP A 73 -7.65 7.42 6.82
N GLY A 74 -7.94 7.58 8.11
CA GLY A 74 -6.94 7.85 9.12
C GLY A 74 -6.15 6.59 9.42
N ILE A 75 -6.85 5.48 9.62
CA ILE A 75 -6.26 4.18 9.96
C ILE A 75 -5.41 3.67 8.78
N LEU A 76 -5.94 3.71 7.55
CA LEU A 76 -5.18 3.28 6.37
C LEU A 76 -3.89 4.08 6.21
N ARG A 77 -3.94 5.41 6.34
CA ARG A 77 -2.75 6.26 6.18
C ARG A 77 -1.70 5.96 7.24
N ALA A 78 -2.12 5.75 8.48
CA ALA A 78 -1.23 5.39 9.57
C ALA A 78 -0.57 4.03 9.32
N GLU A 79 -1.34 3.03 8.89
CA GLU A 79 -0.83 1.69 8.60
C GLU A 79 0.19 1.70 7.45
N VAL A 80 -0.12 2.38 6.35
CA VAL A 80 0.81 2.52 5.22
C VAL A 80 2.11 3.24 5.65
N ALA A 81 2.00 4.30 6.44
CA ALA A 81 3.18 5.00 6.97
C ALA A 81 4.05 4.09 7.85
N ASN A 82 3.43 3.31 8.74
CA ASN A 82 4.12 2.34 9.60
C ASN A 82 4.84 1.26 8.78
N LEU A 83 4.18 0.70 7.77
CA LEU A 83 4.77 -0.32 6.88
C LEU A 83 6.00 0.21 6.14
N ILE A 84 5.94 1.45 5.64
CA ILE A 84 7.07 2.12 4.96
C ILE A 84 8.21 2.41 5.95
N GLN A 85 7.89 2.85 7.16
CA GLN A 85 8.89 3.10 8.20
C GLN A 85 9.62 1.80 8.59
N ASN A 86 8.88 0.72 8.81
CA ASN A 86 9.44 -0.59 9.15
C ASN A 86 10.35 -1.14 8.03
N PHE A 87 9.97 -0.95 6.76
CA PHE A 87 10.83 -1.25 5.63
C PHE A 87 12.11 -0.42 5.64
N SER A 88 12.03 0.88 5.95
CA SER A 88 13.19 1.79 5.96
C SER A 88 14.15 1.53 7.14
N LEU A 89 13.72 0.84 8.19
CA LEU A 89 14.56 0.45 9.32
C LEU A 89 15.27 -0.89 9.12
N THR A 90 14.88 -1.66 8.10
CA THR A 90 15.39 -3.01 7.82
C THR A 90 16.26 -3.10 6.56
N ASN A 91 16.45 -1.97 5.85
CA ASN A 91 17.29 -1.83 4.65
C ASN A 91 18.19 -0.61 4.78
#